data_AF-A0A962RWJ0-F1
#
_entry.id   AF-A0A962RWJ0-F1
#
_cell.length_a   1.000
_cell.length_b   1.000
_cell.length_c   1.000
_cell.angle_alpha   90.00
_cell.angle_beta   90.00
_cell.angle_gamma   90.00
#
_symmetry.space_group_name_H-M   'P 1'
#
loop_
_entity.id
_entity.type
_entity.pdbx_description
1 polymer ?
#
loop_
_entity_poly.entity_id
_entity_poly.type
_entity_poly.pdbx_seq_one_letter_code
_entity_poly.pdbx_strand_id
1 'polypeptide(L)'
;MTLQAKLDEIKQGAIKMIPADKFAVMEGATKALRASGILDGVIRVGAKLPPFALANQSGAVIRSEDLLQRGAIVLTVFRGHW
;
A
#
# COMPACT_ATOMS: atom_id res chain seq x y z
N MET A 1 8.33 -17.30 -15.85
CA MET A 1 8.48 -15.83 -15.68
C MET A 1 8.03 -15.49 -14.26
N THR A 2 8.82 -14.74 -13.48
CA THR A 2 8.44 -14.38 -12.09
C THR A 2 7.57 -13.12 -12.08
N LEU A 3 6.83 -12.90 -10.99
CA LEU A 3 6.08 -11.65 -10.79
C LEU A 3 7.00 -10.43 -10.87
N GLN A 4 8.19 -10.52 -10.26
CA GLN A 4 9.17 -9.44 -10.28
C GLN A 4 9.58 -9.08 -11.72
N ALA A 5 9.91 -10.07 -12.56
CA ALA A 5 10.25 -9.84 -13.96
C ALA A 5 9.10 -9.16 -14.71
N LYS A 6 7.83 -9.51 -14.41
CA LYS A 6 6.68 -8.87 -15.04
C LYS A 6 6.48 -7.42 -14.62
N LEU A 7 6.70 -7.12 -13.34
CA LEU A 7 6.61 -5.76 -12.81
C LEU A 7 7.71 -4.86 -13.40
N ASP A 8 8.91 -5.41 -13.58
CA ASP A 8 10.03 -4.66 -14.18
C ASP A 8 9.77 -4.34 -15.65
N GLU A 9 9.20 -5.27 -16.43
CA GLU A 9 8.75 -4.99 -17.80
C GLU A 9 7.72 -3.86 -17.87
N ILE A 10 6.69 -3.91 -16.99
CA ILE A 10 5.66 -2.88 -16.94
C ILE A 10 6.27 -1.52 -16.62
N LYS A 11 7.19 -1.47 -15.66
CA LYS A 11 7.90 -0.25 -15.27
C LYS A 11 8.72 0.32 -16.44
N GLN A 12 9.47 -0.53 -17.14
CA GLN A 12 10.26 -0.10 -18.31
C GLN A 12 9.37 0.39 -19.46
N GLY A 13 8.23 -0.27 -19.69
CA GLY A 13 7.24 0.18 -20.67
C GLY A 13 6.69 1.57 -20.34
N ALA A 14 6.35 1.82 -19.08
CA ALA A 14 5.86 3.12 -18.63
C ALA A 14 6.90 4.24 -18.85
N ILE A 15 8.18 4.00 -18.54
CA ILE A 15 9.26 5.00 -18.73
C ILE A 15 9.38 5.44 -20.19
N LYS A 16 9.19 4.53 -21.15
CA LYS A 16 9.27 4.85 -22.59
C LYS A 16 8.08 5.68 -23.10
N MET A 17 6.95 5.60 -22.42
CA MET A 17 5.69 6.24 -22.84
C MET A 17 5.45 7.59 -22.18
N ILE A 18 6.03 7.84 -21.00
CA ILE A 18 5.82 9.07 -20.24
C ILE A 18 6.80 10.15 -20.73
N PRO A 19 6.32 11.36 -21.11
CA PRO A 19 7.20 12.49 -21.43
C PRO A 19 8.19 12.81 -20.30
N ALA A 20 9.42 13.16 -20.66
CA ALA A 20 10.52 13.31 -19.70
C ALA A 20 10.24 14.36 -18.61
N ASP A 21 9.57 15.46 -18.94
CA ASP A 21 9.17 16.50 -18.00
C ASP A 21 8.19 15.97 -16.95
N LYS A 22 7.20 15.18 -17.39
CA LYS A 22 6.21 14.55 -16.50
C LYS A 22 6.85 13.47 -15.63
N PHE A 23 7.75 12.68 -16.20
CA PHE A 23 8.48 11.67 -15.47
C PHE A 23 9.33 12.29 -14.36
N ALA A 24 10.02 13.40 -14.64
CA ALA A 24 10.82 14.13 -13.65
C ALA A 24 9.97 14.63 -12.47
N VAL A 25 8.76 15.12 -12.73
CA VAL A 25 7.81 15.53 -11.68
C VAL A 25 7.41 14.34 -10.80
N MET A 26 7.03 13.21 -11.40
CA MET A 26 6.64 11.99 -10.67
C MET A 26 7.79 11.44 -9.82
N GLU A 27 9.00 11.40 -10.39
CA GLU A 27 10.20 10.94 -9.69
C GLU A 27 10.53 11.87 -8.52
N GLY A 28 10.47 13.19 -8.74
CA GLY A 28 10.68 14.21 -7.71
C GLY A 28 9.70 14.08 -6.55
N ALA A 29 8.41 13.94 -6.82
CA ALA A 29 7.38 13.73 -5.80
C ALA A 29 7.63 12.43 -5.00
N THR A 30 8.05 11.36 -5.68
CA THR A 30 8.38 10.08 -5.04
C THR A 30 9.61 10.21 -4.13
N LYS A 31 10.66 10.92 -4.58
CA LYS A 31 11.86 11.22 -3.78
C LYS A 31 11.49 12.05 -2.54
N ALA A 32 10.66 13.08 -2.69
CA ALA A 32 10.19 13.91 -1.58
C ALA A 32 9.40 13.09 -0.54
N LEU A 33 8.48 12.22 -0.99
CA LEU A 33 7.75 11.31 -0.09
C LEU A 33 8.66 10.35 0.65
N ARG A 34 9.74 9.86 0.02
CA ARG A 34 10.71 9.01 0.71
C ARG A 34 11.51 9.82 1.75
N ALA A 35 11.90 11.04 1.39
CA ALA A 35 12.67 11.93 2.27
C ALA A 35 11.85 12.44 3.47
N SER A 36 10.52 12.41 3.41
CA SER A 36 9.67 12.86 4.52
C SER A 36 9.63 11.91 5.73
N GLY A 37 10.28 10.74 5.65
CA GLY A 37 10.25 9.74 6.71
C GLY A 37 8.93 8.95 6.77
N ILE A 38 8.06 9.02 5.75
CA ILE A 38 6.77 8.31 5.74
C ILE A 38 6.91 6.79 5.92
N LEU A 39 8.09 6.23 5.67
CA LEU A 39 8.38 4.81 5.82
C LEU A 39 8.79 4.41 7.25
N ASP A 40 9.09 5.36 8.12
CA ASP A 40 9.65 5.09 9.46
C ASP A 40 8.62 4.41 10.38
N GLY A 41 7.33 4.71 10.18
CA GLY A 41 6.21 4.14 10.94
C GLY A 41 5.52 2.94 10.27
N VAL A 42 6.07 2.39 9.18
CA VAL A 42 5.43 1.29 8.45
C VAL A 42 5.53 -0.02 9.24
N ILE A 43 4.41 -0.73 9.35
CA ILE A 43 4.32 -2.06 9.97
C ILE A 43 5.14 -3.04 9.11
N ARG A 44 6.18 -3.62 9.70
CA ARG A 44 7.10 -4.55 9.02
C ARG A 44 6.62 -5.99 9.13
N VAL A 45 7.13 -6.85 8.25
CA VAL A 45 6.88 -8.30 8.33
C VAL A 45 7.29 -8.84 9.70
N GLY A 46 6.42 -9.63 10.31
CA GLY A 46 6.61 -10.18 11.65
C GLY A 46 6.22 -9.24 12.80
N ALA A 47 5.97 -7.96 12.53
CA ALA A 47 5.44 -7.06 13.55
C ALA A 47 3.97 -7.40 13.85
N LYS A 48 3.58 -7.24 15.12
CA LYS A 48 2.18 -7.34 15.52
C LYS A 48 1.40 -6.19 14.88
N LEU A 49 0.31 -6.52 14.17
CA LEU A 49 -0.59 -5.51 13.61
C LEU A 49 -1.21 -4.69 14.77
N PRO A 50 -1.13 -3.35 14.76
CA PRO A 50 -1.82 -2.52 15.73
C PRO A 50 -3.33 -2.78 15.69
N PRO A 51 -4.02 -2.76 16.84
CA PRO A 51 -5.47 -2.92 16.85
C PRO A 51 -6.13 -1.78 16.07
N PHE A 52 -7.19 -2.11 15.33
CA PHE A 52 -7.99 -1.12 14.62
C PHE A 52 -9.46 -1.21 15.00
N ALA A 53 -10.15 -0.08 14.90
CA ALA A 53 -11.59 0.04 15.00
C ALA A 53 -12.08 0.89 13.83
N LEU A 54 -12.70 0.26 12.83
CA LEU A 54 -13.14 0.91 11.60
C LEU A 54 -14.63 0.69 11.40
N ALA A 55 -15.35 1.72 10.96
CA ALA A 55 -16.74 1.57 10.54
C ALA A 55 -16.79 0.78 9.22
N ASN A 56 -17.67 -0.22 9.16
CA ASN A 56 -18.00 -0.89 7.91
C ASN A 56 -18.97 -0.03 7.06
N GLN A 57 -19.40 -0.54 5.91
CA GLN A 57 -20.32 0.13 5.01
C GLN A 57 -21.70 0.42 5.61
N SER A 58 -22.09 -0.26 6.69
CA SER A 58 -23.35 -0.01 7.42
C SER A 58 -23.15 0.90 8.64
N GLY A 59 -21.96 1.49 8.83
CA GLY A 59 -21.63 2.34 9.97
C GLY A 59 -21.34 1.57 11.28
N ALA A 60 -21.36 0.24 11.25
CA ALA A 60 -21.04 -0.57 12.42
C ALA A 60 -19.53 -0.61 12.63
N VAL A 61 -19.08 -0.32 13.85
CA VAL A 61 -17.65 -0.36 14.20
C VAL A 61 -17.18 -1.80 14.34
N ILE A 62 -16.22 -2.18 13.50
CA ILE A 62 -15.54 -3.47 13.54
C ILE A 62 -14.18 -3.29 14.22
N ARG A 63 -13.96 -4.05 15.29
CA ARG A 63 -12.69 -4.07 16.04
C ARG A 63 -11.89 -5.32 15.68
N SER A 64 -10.59 -5.15 15.43
CA SER A 64 -9.70 -6.27 15.08
C SER A 64 -9.59 -7.31 16.20
N GLU A 65 -9.69 -6.89 17.46
CA GLU A 65 -9.59 -7.77 18.63
C GLU A 65 -10.77 -8.74 18.70
N ASP A 66 -11.99 -8.25 18.42
CA ASP A 66 -13.20 -9.08 18.38
C ASP A 66 -13.15 -10.11 17.24
N LEU A 67 -12.52 -9.74 16.11
CA LEU A 67 -12.30 -10.66 14.99
C LEU A 67 -11.25 -11.74 15.35
N LEU A 68 -10.16 -11.36 16.02
CA LEU A 68 -9.10 -12.29 16.41
C LEU A 68 -9.58 -13.33 17.43
N GLN A 69 -10.54 -12.97 18.29
CA GLN A 69 -11.18 -13.92 19.20
C GLN A 69 -11.97 -15.03 18.46
N ARG A 70 -12.38 -14.78 17.21
CA ARG A 70 -13.13 -15.74 16.38
C ARG A 70 -12.23 -16.61 15.52
N GLY A 71 -10.99 -16.20 15.30
CA GLY A 71 -10.00 -16.95 14.53
C GLY A 71 -8.97 -16.07 13.84
N ALA A 72 -8.14 -16.70 13.00
CA ALA A 72 -7.15 -16.00 12.20
C ALA A 72 -7.82 -15.03 11.21
N ILE A 73 -7.18 -13.88 10.99
CA ILE A 73 -7.68 -12.83 10.09
C ILE A 73 -6.77 -12.73 8.87
N VAL A 74 -7.38 -12.61 7.69
CA VAL A 74 -6.71 -12.15 6.47
C VAL A 74 -7.16 -10.72 6.19
N LEU A 75 -6.20 -9.79 6.08
CA LEU A 75 -6.47 -8.38 5.79
C LEU A 75 -6.04 -8.05 4.36
N THR A 76 -6.97 -7.53 3.56
CA THR A 76 -6.69 -7.00 2.23
C THR A 76 -6.84 -5.48 2.26
N VAL A 77 -5.76 -4.76 1.97
CA VAL A 77 -5.80 -3.30 1.81
C VAL A 77 -5.95 -2.99 0.32
N PHE A 78 -7.05 -2.35 -0.04
CA PHE A 78 -7.32 -1.92 -1.40
C PHE A 78 -7.27 -0.39 -1.49
N ARG A 79 -6.53 0.13 -2.47
CA ARG A 79 -6.52 1.55 -2.83
C ARG A 79 -7.09 1.68 -4.23
N GLY A 80 -8.29 2.21 -4.35
CA GLY A 80 -8.99 2.40 -5.61
C GLY A 80 -10.41 2.91 -5.40
N HIS A 81 -11.20 2.94 -6.47
CA HIS A 81 -12.64 3.14 -6.38
C HIS A 81 -13.33 1.78 -6.35
N TRP A 82 -14.42 1.70 -5.59
CA TRP A 82 -15.28 0.54 -5.48
C TRP A 82 -16.38 0.62 -6.54
#